data_AF-A0A7M3M4V6-F1
#
_entry.id   AF-A0A7M3M4V6-F1
#
_cell.length_a   1.000
_cell.length_b   1.000
_cell.length_c   1.000
_cell.angle_alpha   90.00
_cell.angle_beta   90.00
_cell.angle_gamma   90.00
#
_symmetry.space_group_name_H-M   'P 1'
#
loop_
_entity.id
_entity.type
_entity.pdbx_description
1 polymer ?
#
loop_
_entity_poly.entity_id
_entity_poly.type
_entity_poly.pdbx_seq_one_letter_code
_entity_poly.pdbx_strand_id
1 'polypeptide(L)'
;MQGGSAVVTRLSVMSTMDLPEPTWSRELRRVRLLSAREAETFALLGAGWSNRSISVRMQVTERTVKAHVARILEKLQVESRLQAGLVALSYRHLNESTVSSEKKAG
;
A
#
# COMPACT_ATOMS: atom_id res chain seq x y z
N MET A 1 -1.06 -20.70 21.51
CA MET A 1 -0.80 -20.95 20.08
C MET A 1 -2.09 -20.71 19.32
N GLN A 2 -2.04 -19.75 18.37
CA GLN A 2 -3.00 -19.46 17.30
C GLN A 2 -4.38 -18.94 17.78
N GLY A 3 -4.80 -17.70 17.53
CA GLY A 3 -4.54 -16.81 16.39
C GLY A 3 -5.86 -16.61 15.68
N GLY A 4 -6.68 -15.66 16.16
CA GLY A 4 -8.02 -15.42 15.61
C GLY A 4 -8.37 -13.94 15.69
N SER A 5 -8.24 -13.23 14.57
CA SER A 5 -8.89 -11.94 14.38
C SER A 5 -9.34 -11.83 12.93
N ALA A 6 -10.55 -12.33 12.66
CA ALA A 6 -11.40 -11.79 11.60
C ALA A 6 -11.84 -10.37 12.05
N VAL A 7 -12.19 -9.41 11.22
CA VAL A 7 -13.26 -9.49 10.23
C VAL A 7 -13.05 -8.40 9.18
N VAL A 8 -12.79 -8.80 7.92
CA VAL A 8 -13.23 -8.00 6.76
C VAL A 8 -14.75 -7.98 6.87
N THR A 9 -15.37 -6.82 7.10
CA THR A 9 -16.83 -6.70 7.25
C THR A 9 -17.53 -7.49 6.14
N ARG A 10 -18.04 -8.66 6.54
CA ARG A 10 -18.81 -9.55 5.68
C ARG A 10 -20.18 -8.92 5.54
N LEU A 11 -20.38 -8.15 4.47
CA LEU A 11 -21.73 -7.96 3.96
C LEU A 11 -22.24 -9.38 3.67
N SER A 12 -23.16 -9.86 4.49
CA SER A 12 -23.71 -11.21 4.37
C SER A 12 -24.62 -11.23 3.14
N VAL A 13 -24.00 -11.45 1.98
CA VAL A 13 -24.71 -11.83 0.76
C VAL A 13 -24.51 -13.34 0.63
N MET A 14 -25.53 -14.08 1.06
CA MET A 14 -25.71 -15.47 0.65
C MET A 14 -25.81 -15.48 -0.88
N SER A 15 -24.81 -16.06 -1.54
CA SER A 15 -24.94 -16.99 -2.67
C SER A 15 -23.62 -17.01 -3.44
N THR A 16 -22.95 -18.17 -3.48
CA THR A 16 -21.99 -18.62 -4.50
C THR A 16 -21.37 -17.54 -5.43
N MET A 17 -20.56 -16.64 -4.89
CA MET A 17 -19.74 -15.76 -5.70
C MET A 17 -18.30 -15.96 -5.29
N ASP A 18 -17.55 -16.53 -6.22
CA ASP A 18 -16.09 -16.49 -6.28
C ASP A 18 -15.71 -15.00 -6.35
N LEU A 19 -15.61 -14.34 -5.18
CA LEU A 19 -15.19 -12.96 -5.12
C LEU A 19 -13.76 -12.96 -5.67
N PRO A 20 -13.51 -12.28 -6.80
CA PRO A 20 -12.19 -12.31 -7.40
C PRO A 20 -11.20 -11.85 -6.33
N GLU A 21 -10.12 -12.63 -6.16
CA GLU A 21 -8.96 -12.21 -5.36
C GLU A 21 -8.72 -10.72 -5.65
N PRO A 22 -8.55 -9.87 -4.62
CA PRO A 22 -8.36 -8.46 -4.85
C PRO A 22 -7.28 -8.30 -5.91
N THR A 23 -7.53 -7.49 -6.93
CA THR A 23 -6.71 -7.42 -8.15
C THR A 23 -5.23 -7.09 -7.90
N TRP A 24 -4.87 -6.76 -6.66
CA TRP A 24 -3.54 -6.42 -6.17
C TRP A 24 -3.05 -7.32 -5.01
N SER A 25 -3.65 -8.48 -4.72
CA SER A 25 -3.27 -9.34 -3.57
C SER A 25 -1.77 -9.61 -3.52
N ARG A 26 -1.17 -9.87 -4.68
CA ARG A 26 0.25 -10.24 -4.80
C ARG A 26 1.17 -9.04 -4.61
N GLU A 27 0.81 -7.92 -5.19
CA GLU A 27 1.54 -6.65 -5.15
C GLU A 27 1.51 -6.07 -3.73
N LEU A 28 0.35 -6.15 -3.06
CA LEU A 28 0.19 -5.77 -1.65
C LEU A 28 1.11 -6.57 -0.73
N ARG A 29 1.24 -7.89 -0.93
CA ARG A 29 2.18 -8.72 -0.15
C ARG A 29 3.64 -8.32 -0.37
N ARG A 30 3.99 -7.74 -1.52
CA ARG A 30 5.35 -7.30 -1.85
C ARG A 30 5.73 -5.96 -1.25
N VAL A 31 4.77 -5.18 -0.73
CA VAL A 31 5.06 -3.92 -0.03
C VAL A 31 6.05 -4.12 1.12
N ARG A 32 6.04 -5.29 1.78
CA ARG A 32 7.02 -5.65 2.82
C ARG A 32 8.49 -5.73 2.35
N LEU A 33 8.74 -5.76 1.04
CA LEU A 33 10.08 -5.79 0.44
C LEU A 33 10.68 -4.39 0.26
N LEU A 34 9.87 -3.35 0.43
CA LEU A 34 10.32 -1.97 0.34
C LEU A 34 11.19 -1.64 1.56
N SER A 35 12.32 -0.98 1.32
CA SER A 35 13.10 -0.34 2.38
C SER A 35 12.33 0.83 2.99
N ALA A 36 12.78 1.34 4.14
CA ALA A 36 12.12 2.47 4.80
C ALA A 36 11.96 3.70 3.88
N ARG A 37 12.99 4.04 3.09
CA ARG A 37 12.95 5.18 2.14
C ARG A 37 12.05 4.92 0.95
N GLU A 38 11.99 3.68 0.47
CA GLU A 38 11.06 3.30 -0.60
C GLU A 38 9.62 3.30 -0.09
N ALA A 39 9.35 2.83 1.13
CA ALA A 39 8.03 2.86 1.75
C ALA A 39 7.54 4.31 1.96
N GLU A 40 8.42 5.21 2.41
CA GLU A 40 8.14 6.65 2.50
C GLU A 40 7.78 7.24 1.13
N THR A 41 8.59 6.97 0.11
CA THR A 41 8.31 7.39 -1.28
C THR A 41 6.96 6.81 -1.76
N PHE A 42 6.72 5.53 -1.52
CA PHE A 42 5.51 4.80 -1.92
C PHE A 42 4.25 5.38 -1.29
N ALA A 43 4.28 5.75 0.00
CA ALA A 43 3.15 6.38 0.66
C ALA A 43 2.81 7.74 0.02
N LEU A 44 3.83 8.52 -0.35
CA LEU A 44 3.65 9.81 -1.04
C LEU A 44 3.17 9.63 -2.49
N LEU A 45 3.59 8.57 -3.19
CA LEU A 45 3.05 8.19 -4.50
C LEU A 45 1.55 7.91 -4.41
N GLY A 46 1.11 7.14 -3.41
CA GLY A 46 -0.30 6.84 -3.18
C GLY A 46 -1.14 8.07 -2.82
N ALA A 47 -0.51 9.13 -2.29
CA ALA A 47 -1.15 10.42 -2.06
C ALA A 47 -1.16 11.33 -3.30
N GLY A 48 -0.64 10.88 -4.45
CA GLY A 48 -0.68 11.63 -5.71
C GLY A 48 0.41 12.70 -5.87
N TRP A 49 1.42 12.75 -4.99
CA TRP A 49 2.48 13.75 -5.10
C TRP A 49 3.34 13.54 -6.34
N SER A 50 3.83 14.63 -6.95
CA SER A 50 4.82 14.58 -8.04
C SER A 50 6.22 14.24 -7.52
N ASN A 51 7.14 13.80 -8.40
CA ASN A 51 8.53 13.52 -7.98
C ASN A 51 9.23 14.74 -7.37
N ARG A 52 8.98 15.93 -7.92
CA ARG A 52 9.49 17.20 -7.36
C ARG A 52 8.92 17.47 -5.97
N SER A 53 7.61 17.26 -5.78
CA SER A 53 6.96 17.46 -4.49
C SER A 53 7.43 16.45 -3.43
N ILE A 54 7.73 15.22 -3.85
CA ILE A 54 8.31 14.17 -2.99
C ILE A 54 9.75 14.52 -2.62
N SER A 55 10.54 14.99 -3.59
CA SER A 55 11.95 15.31 -3.37
C SER A 55 12.13 16.40 -2.32
N VAL A 56 11.28 17.44 -2.35
CA VAL A 56 11.25 18.49 -1.33
C VAL A 56 10.88 17.93 0.05
N ARG A 57 9.85 17.07 0.14
CA ARG A 57 9.40 16.48 1.42
C ARG A 57 10.43 15.58 2.07
N MET A 58 11.12 14.78 1.26
CA MET A 58 12.13 13.84 1.72
C MET A 58 13.53 14.45 1.80
N GLN A 59 13.69 15.73 1.45
CA GLN A 59 14.98 16.44 1.38
C GLN A 59 16.03 15.70 0.51
N VAL A 60 15.60 15.20 -0.65
CA VAL A 60 16.45 14.52 -1.64
C VAL A 60 16.31 15.17 -3.02
N THR A 61 17.10 14.70 -3.99
CA THR A 61 16.97 15.17 -5.38
C THR A 61 15.82 14.47 -6.11
N GLU A 62 15.26 15.10 -7.16
CA GLU A 62 14.26 14.45 -8.01
C GLU A 62 14.81 13.17 -8.68
N ARG A 63 16.11 13.14 -8.99
CA ARG A 63 16.79 11.94 -9.50
C ARG A 63 16.74 10.79 -8.49
N THR A 64 16.96 11.08 -7.21
CA THR A 64 16.86 10.09 -6.13
C THR A 64 15.44 9.55 -6.01
N VAL A 65 14.41 10.41 -6.10
CA VAL A 65 13.01 9.96 -6.12
C VAL A 65 12.73 9.06 -7.30
N LYS A 66 13.19 9.41 -8.51
CA LYS A 66 13.05 8.55 -9.70
C LYS A 66 13.70 7.18 -9.50
N ALA A 67 14.85 7.13 -8.84
CA ALA A 67 15.51 5.86 -8.50
C ALA A 67 14.68 5.04 -7.50
N HIS A 68 14.15 5.66 -6.44
CA HIS A 68 13.23 4.97 -5.52
C HIS A 68 11.97 4.46 -6.22
N VAL A 69 11.35 5.26 -7.08
CA VAL A 69 10.19 4.85 -7.88
C VAL A 69 10.53 3.64 -8.73
N ALA A 70 11.65 3.63 -9.45
CA ALA A 70 12.06 2.49 -10.27
C ALA A 70 12.21 1.21 -9.43
N ARG A 71 12.86 1.30 -8.26
CA ARG A 71 13.00 0.16 -7.33
C ARG A 71 11.67 -0.31 -6.76
N ILE A 72 10.73 0.60 -6.49
CA ILE A 72 9.38 0.27 -6.05
C ILE A 72 8.65 -0.51 -7.14
N LEU A 73 8.68 -0.04 -8.39
CA LEU A 73 8.07 -0.73 -9.53
C LEU A 73 8.62 -2.16 -9.68
N GLU A 74 9.94 -2.30 -9.62
CA GLU A 74 10.65 -3.59 -9.67
C GLU A 74 10.21 -4.53 -8.52
N LYS A 75 10.23 -4.05 -7.27
CA LYS A 75 9.91 -4.85 -6.09
C LYS A 75 8.44 -5.25 -6.02
N LEU A 76 7.53 -4.38 -6.45
CA LEU A 76 6.10 -4.68 -6.52
C LEU A 76 5.75 -5.54 -7.75
N GLN A 77 6.63 -5.54 -8.77
CA GLN A 77 6.40 -6.05 -10.13
C GLN A 77 5.18 -5.41 -10.80
N VAL A 78 5.18 -4.08 -10.82
CA VAL A 78 4.21 -3.28 -11.55
C VAL A 78 4.94 -2.42 -12.58
N GLU A 79 4.26 -2.06 -13.65
CA GLU A 79 4.91 -1.45 -14.83
C GLU A 79 4.82 0.07 -14.83
N SER A 80 3.88 0.63 -14.07
CA SER A 80 3.63 2.07 -14.09
C SER A 80 3.51 2.69 -12.71
N ARG A 81 3.84 3.98 -12.64
CA ARG A 81 3.60 4.84 -11.47
C ARG A 81 2.15 4.78 -11.01
N LEU A 82 1.20 4.76 -11.94
CA LEU A 82 -0.23 4.73 -11.63
C LEU A 82 -0.58 3.43 -10.90
N GLN A 83 -0.12 2.29 -11.39
CA GLN A 83 -0.31 1.00 -10.70
C GLN A 83 0.32 1.03 -9.30
N ALA A 84 1.56 1.51 -9.15
CA ALA A 84 2.18 1.64 -7.82
C ALA A 84 1.39 2.56 -6.88
N GLY A 85 0.83 3.66 -7.39
CA GLY A 85 -0.05 4.56 -6.64
C GLY A 85 -1.34 3.87 -6.17
N LEU A 86 -1.97 3.06 -7.04
CA LEU A 86 -3.16 2.29 -6.69
C LEU A 86 -2.87 1.19 -5.65
N VAL A 87 -1.71 0.53 -5.74
CA VAL A 87 -1.27 -0.42 -4.71
C VAL A 87 -1.06 0.31 -3.38
N ALA A 88 -0.47 1.51 -3.38
CA ALA A 88 -0.29 2.32 -2.17
C ALA A 88 -1.62 2.75 -1.54
N LEU A 89 -2.59 3.15 -2.37
CA LEU A 89 -3.93 3.51 -1.91
C LEU A 89 -4.64 2.31 -1.28
N SER A 90 -4.61 1.16 -1.96
CA SER A 90 -5.18 -0.09 -1.46
C SER A 90 -4.52 -0.54 -0.16
N TYR A 91 -3.18 -0.46 -0.09
CA TYR A 91 -2.40 -0.81 1.10
C TYR A 91 -2.78 0.06 2.30
N ARG A 92 -3.01 1.35 2.08
CA ARG A 92 -3.43 2.27 3.16
C ARG A 92 -4.78 1.87 3.75
N HIS A 93 -5.79 1.64 2.92
CA HIS A 93 -7.14 1.27 3.37
C HIS A 93 -7.18 -0.04 4.18
N LEU A 94 -6.35 -1.01 3.78
CA LEU A 94 -6.22 -2.28 4.51
C LEU A 94 -5.58 -2.10 5.90
N ASN A 95 -4.69 -1.13 6.08
CA ASN A 95 -4.04 -0.84 7.36
C ASN A 95 -4.82 0.13 8.25
N GLU A 96 -5.67 0.99 7.69
CA GLU A 96 -6.53 1.90 8.48
C GLU A 96 -7.59 1.13 9.28
N SER A 97 -7.97 -0.08 8.82
CA SER A 97 -8.99 -0.92 9.45
C SER A 97 -8.51 -1.67 10.70
N THR A 98 -7.19 -1.79 10.90
CA THR A 98 -6.61 -2.53 12.04
C THR A 98 -6.29 -1.64 13.25
N VAL A 99 -6.20 -0.33 13.07
CA VAL A 99 -5.78 0.62 14.14
C VAL A 99 -6.98 1.16 14.94
N SER A 100 -8.21 1.02 14.45
CA SER A 100 -9.40 1.55 15.13
C SER A 100 -9.92 0.68 16.29
N SER A 101 -9.44 -0.55 16.47
CA SER A 101 -9.93 -1.47 17.51
C SER A 101 -9.25 -1.35 18.88
N GLU A 102 -8.18 -0.56 19.05
CA GLU A 102 -7.46 -0.43 20.33
C GLU A 102 -7.79 0.83 21.15
N LYS A 103 -8.56 1.79 20.62
CA LYS A 103 -8.83 3.08 21.31
C LYS A 103 -10.10 3.15 22.17
N LYS A 104 -10.72 2.02 22.54
CA LYS A 104 -12.00 2.03 23.31
C LYS A 104 -11.99 1.23 24.62
N ALA A 105 -10.83 1.05 25.24
CA ALA A 105 -10.70 0.55 26.62
C ALA A 105 -9.92 1.58 27.44
N GLY A 106 -10.62 2.61 27.89
CA GLY A 106 -10.14 3.64 28.82
C GLY A 106 -11.33 4.26 29.52
#